data_AF-A0A966AW94-F1
#
_entry.id   AF-A0A966AW94-F1
#
_cell.length_a   1.000
_cell.length_b   1.000
_cell.length_c   1.000
_cell.angle_alpha   90.00
_cell.angle_beta   90.00
_cell.angle_gamma   90.00
#
_symmetry.space_group_name_H-M   'P 1'
#
loop_
_entity.id
_entity.type
_entity.pdbx_description
1 polymer ?
#
loop_
_entity_poly.entity_id
_entity_poly.type
_entity_poly.pdbx_seq_one_letter_code
_entity_poly.pdbx_strand_id
1 'polypeptide(L)'
;MMLDVDVEDQLVEKTGGKLQLTSLMQKRLVELKRGARPLVETTSTNLQDIVIQEILQDKVVLAELEEKEKNFLSDAKKISGDADGKEDREVFGSDLKKVKEERIKELSEFLNPASE
;
A
#
# COMPACT_ATOMS: atom_id res chain seq x y z
N MET A 1 20.31 5.94 3.42
CA MET A 1 20.43 7.25 4.10
C MET A 1 19.26 7.34 5.06
N MET A 2 19.51 7.59 6.34
CA MET A 2 18.44 7.93 7.29
C MET A 2 18.09 9.40 7.04
N LEU A 3 16.81 9.73 6.96
CA LEU A 3 16.38 11.12 6.86
C LEU A 3 16.71 11.83 8.18
N ASP A 4 17.19 13.07 8.08
CA ASP A 4 17.31 13.91 9.26
C ASP A 4 15.92 14.07 9.88
N VAL A 5 15.86 13.92 11.21
CA VAL A 5 14.58 13.91 11.96
C VAL A 5 13.78 15.18 11.69
N ASP A 6 14.45 16.33 11.64
CA ASP A 6 13.81 17.62 11.36
C ASP A 6 13.20 17.70 9.94
N VAL A 7 13.79 16.99 8.98
CA VAL A 7 13.28 16.93 7.61
C VAL A 7 12.08 15.98 7.54
N GLU A 8 12.15 14.83 8.23
CA GLU A 8 11.01 13.92 8.32
C GLU A 8 9.80 14.61 8.95
N ASP A 9 9.98 15.34 10.05
CA ASP A 9 8.89 16.04 10.73
C ASP A 9 8.23 17.10 9.83
N GLN A 10 9.02 17.88 9.08
CA GLN A 10 8.51 18.82 8.08
C GLN A 10 7.72 18.14 6.97
N LEU A 11 8.22 17.00 6.47
CA LEU A 11 7.51 16.21 5.46
C LEU A 11 6.18 15.70 5.99
N VAL A 12 6.17 15.17 7.22
CA VAL A 12 4.96 14.65 7.88
C VAL A 12 3.92 15.76 8.06
N GLU A 13 4.35 16.95 8.51
CA GLU A 13 3.47 18.12 8.64
C GLU A 13 2.87 18.53 7.30
N LYS A 14 3.69 18.59 6.24
CA LYS A 14 3.22 18.94 4.88
C LYS A 14 2.26 17.92 4.29
N THR A 15 2.46 16.62 4.54
CA THR A 15 1.61 15.57 3.96
C THR A 15 0.39 15.21 4.81
N GLY A 16 0.31 15.70 6.05
CA GLY A 16 -0.79 15.42 6.98
C GLY A 16 -0.62 14.16 7.85
N GLY A 17 0.56 13.54 7.85
CA GLY A 17 0.84 12.33 8.64
C GLY A 17 1.83 11.33 8.02
N LYS A 18 2.37 10.41 8.82
CA LYS A 18 3.39 9.42 8.40
C LYS A 18 2.89 8.42 7.35
N LEU A 19 1.64 7.97 7.47
CA LEU A 19 1.03 7.04 6.49
C LEU A 19 0.87 7.71 5.14
N GLN A 20 0.35 8.95 5.15
CA GLN A 20 0.18 9.78 3.97
C GLN A 20 1.52 10.10 3.30
N LEU A 21 2.55 10.44 4.08
CA LEU A 21 3.92 10.61 3.58
C LEU A 21 4.41 9.34 2.87
N THR A 22 4.25 8.19 3.51
CA THR A 22 4.70 6.90 2.97
C THR A 22 4.01 6.60 1.64
N SER A 23 2.69 6.75 1.58
CA SER A 23 1.91 6.54 0.35
C SER A 23 2.29 7.53 -0.75
N LEU A 24 2.46 8.81 -0.43
CA LEU A 24 2.85 9.84 -1.39
C LEU A 24 4.25 9.56 -1.96
N MET A 25 5.21 9.23 -1.08
CA MET A 25 6.57 8.85 -1.45
C MET A 25 6.57 7.65 -2.39
N GLN A 26 5.83 6.58 -2.05
CA GLN A 26 5.74 5.37 -2.87
C GLN A 26 5.14 5.67 -4.24
N LYS A 27 4.02 6.41 -4.29
CA LYS A 27 3.34 6.76 -5.55
C LYS A 27 4.28 7.56 -6.45
N ARG A 28 4.93 8.60 -5.91
CA ARG A 28 5.82 9.46 -6.70
C ARG A 28 7.08 8.75 -7.16
N LEU A 29 7.68 7.90 -6.31
CA LEU A 29 8.81 7.05 -6.71
C LEU A 29 8.46 6.13 -7.89
N VAL A 30 7.25 5.57 -7.92
CA VAL A 30 6.79 4.73 -9.05
C VAL A 30 6.65 5.56 -10.32
N GLU A 31 6.12 6.78 -10.24
CA GLU A 31 6.03 7.69 -11.39
C GLU A 31 7.40 8.03 -11.97
N LEU A 32 8.36 8.40 -11.12
CA LEU A 32 9.74 8.69 -11.55
C LEU A 32 10.40 7.46 -12.16
N LYS A 33 10.22 6.26 -11.57
CA LYS A 33 10.71 5.00 -12.15
C LYS A 33 10.09 4.67 -13.51
N ARG A 34 8.87 5.14 -13.79
CA ARG A 34 8.20 5.01 -15.09
C ARG A 34 8.64 6.07 -16.11
N GLY A 35 9.58 6.95 -15.76
CA GLY A 35 10.12 7.96 -16.66
C GLY A 35 9.43 9.32 -16.55
N ALA A 36 8.63 9.56 -15.51
CA ALA A 36 8.16 10.91 -15.21
C ALA A 36 9.36 11.83 -14.93
N ARG A 37 9.25 13.09 -15.35
CA ARG A 37 10.30 14.08 -15.10
C ARG A 37 10.21 14.59 -13.65
N PRO A 38 11.36 14.84 -13.01
CA PRO A 38 11.41 15.61 -11.77
C PRO A 38 10.73 16.99 -11.95
N LEU A 39 9.99 17.43 -10.93
CA LEU A 39 9.33 18.74 -10.88
C LEU A 39 10.21 19.82 -10.26
N VAL A 40 11.37 19.43 -9.73
CA VAL A 40 12.38 20.31 -9.16
C VAL A 40 13.67 20.17 -9.96
N GLU A 41 14.38 21.28 -10.12
CA GLU A 41 15.73 21.27 -10.66
C GLU A 41 16.68 20.80 -9.56
N THR A 42 17.29 19.63 -9.75
CA THR A 42 18.20 19.04 -8.78
C THR A 42 19.33 18.29 -9.47
N THR A 43 20.50 18.34 -8.86
CA THR A 43 21.69 17.60 -9.32
C THR A 43 21.69 16.16 -8.80
N SER A 44 20.77 15.80 -7.89
CA SER A 44 20.70 14.45 -7.36
C SER A 44 20.13 13.47 -8.38
N THR A 45 20.77 12.31 -8.52
CA THR A 45 20.27 11.18 -9.32
C THR A 45 19.44 10.20 -8.50
N ASN A 46 19.41 10.36 -7.18
CA ASN A 46 18.65 9.51 -6.29
C ASN A 46 17.17 9.92 -6.31
N LEU A 47 16.31 9.00 -6.74
CA LEU A 47 14.88 9.24 -6.83
C LEU A 47 14.26 9.61 -5.47
N GLN A 48 14.73 9.05 -4.36
CA GLN A 48 14.18 9.39 -3.03
C GLN A 48 14.43 10.86 -2.69
N ASP A 49 15.65 11.34 -2.93
CA ASP A 49 16.02 12.72 -2.66
C ASP A 49 15.22 13.69 -3.53
N ILE A 50 14.97 13.32 -4.80
CA ILE A 50 14.12 14.08 -5.71
C ILE A 50 12.70 14.21 -5.13
N VAL A 51 12.08 13.10 -4.71
CA VAL A 51 10.71 13.13 -4.15
C VAL A 51 10.65 13.98 -2.87
N ILE A 52 11.66 13.86 -2.00
CA ILE A 52 11.73 14.68 -0.78
C ILE A 52 11.78 16.15 -1.12
N GLN A 53 12.64 16.56 -2.07
CA GLN A 53 12.73 17.94 -2.51
C GLN A 53 11.44 18.43 -3.16
N GLU A 54 10.76 17.59 -3.94
CA GLU A 54 9.47 17.90 -4.54
C GLU A 54 8.38 18.16 -3.48
N ILE A 55 8.34 17.37 -2.40
CA ILE A 55 7.39 17.57 -1.30
C ILE A 55 7.75 18.82 -0.48
N LEU A 56 9.04 19.02 -0.16
CA LEU A 56 9.49 20.21 0.59
C LEU A 56 9.20 21.52 -0.14
N GLN A 57 9.27 21.52 -1.48
CA GLN A 57 8.96 22.67 -2.34
C GLN A 57 7.49 22.75 -2.76
N ASP A 58 6.61 21.96 -2.14
CA ASP A 58 5.16 21.92 -2.43
C ASP A 58 4.83 21.67 -3.91
N LYS A 59 5.71 20.96 -4.64
CA LYS A 59 5.48 20.54 -6.03
C LYS A 59 4.69 19.25 -6.14
N VAL A 60 4.73 18.43 -5.11
CA VAL A 60 3.99 17.17 -4.99
C VAL A 60 3.21 17.20 -3.69
N VAL A 61 1.88 17.09 -3.81
CA VAL A 61 0.95 17.09 -2.68
C VAL A 61 -0.08 15.98 -2.86
N LEU A 62 -0.74 15.58 -1.76
CA LEU A 62 -1.92 14.74 -1.86
C LEU A 62 -3.07 15.56 -2.47
N ALA A 63 -3.68 15.03 -3.51
CA ALA A 63 -4.90 15.62 -4.05
C ALA A 63 -6.05 15.49 -3.06
N GLU A 64 -7.00 16.41 -3.12
CA GLU A 64 -8.29 16.20 -2.47
C GLU A 64 -8.92 14.93 -3.04
N LEU A 65 -9.37 14.03 -2.15
CA LEU A 65 -10.05 12.82 -2.56
C LEU A 65 -11.29 13.21 -3.37
N GLU A 66 -11.34 12.79 -4.63
CA GLU A 66 -12.54 12.97 -5.44
C GLU A 66 -13.71 12.19 -4.82
N GLU A 67 -14.95 12.62 -5.08
CA GLU A 67 -16.15 11.94 -4.57
C GLU A 67 -16.13 10.42 -4.89
N LYS A 68 -15.60 10.03 -6.05
CA LYS A 68 -15.46 8.62 -6.43
C LYS A 68 -14.51 7.84 -5.51
N GLU A 69 -13.43 8.46 -5.05
CA GLU A 69 -12.47 7.84 -4.14
C GLU A 69 -13.02 7.78 -2.70
N LYS A 70 -13.79 8.80 -2.28
CA LYS A 70 -14.50 8.78 -0.99
C LYS A 70 -15.50 7.62 -0.92
N ASN A 71 -16.23 7.38 -2.01
CA ASN A 71 -17.16 6.24 -2.10
C ASN A 71 -16.40 4.91 -1.95
N PHE A 72 -15.26 4.77 -2.63
CA PHE A 72 -14.43 3.57 -2.53
C PHE A 72 -13.90 3.34 -1.10
N LEU A 73 -13.43 4.38 -0.41
CA LEU A 73 -13.03 4.27 1.00
C LEU A 73 -14.21 3.93 1.91
N SER A 74 -15.39 4.50 1.65
CA SER A 74 -16.60 4.19 2.41
C SER A 74 -17.04 2.74 2.21
N ASP A 75 -16.90 2.21 1.01
CA ASP A 75 -17.26 0.83 0.67
C ASP A 75 -16.24 -0.15 1.24
N ALA A 76 -14.94 0.17 1.18
CA ALA A 76 -13.90 -0.57 1.88
C ALA A 76 -14.13 -0.56 3.41
N LYS A 77 -14.56 0.57 3.98
CA LYS A 77 -14.84 0.70 5.41
C LYS A 77 -16.06 -0.13 5.84
N LYS A 78 -17.13 -0.14 5.03
CA LYS A 78 -18.30 -1.04 5.22
C LYS A 78 -17.89 -2.51 5.19
N ILE A 79 -16.97 -2.88 4.30
CA ILE A 79 -16.40 -4.24 4.27
C ILE A 79 -15.56 -4.51 5.54
N SER A 80 -14.86 -3.51 6.07
CA SER A 80 -13.91 -3.68 7.18
C SER A 80 -14.49 -3.54 8.60
N GLY A 81 -15.72 -3.05 8.81
CA GLY A 81 -16.25 -2.99 10.17
C GLY A 81 -17.62 -2.34 10.35
N ASP A 82 -18.67 -3.15 10.33
CA ASP A 82 -19.65 -3.26 11.43
C ASP A 82 -20.42 -4.58 11.26
N ALA A 83 -19.72 -5.69 11.51
CA ALA A 83 -20.34 -6.99 11.70
C ALA A 83 -20.65 -7.18 13.20
N ASP A 84 -21.61 -6.41 13.70
CA ASP A 84 -22.44 -6.84 14.84
C ASP A 84 -23.50 -7.81 14.30
N GLY A 85 -23.05 -9.03 13.99
CA GLY A 85 -23.86 -10.09 13.39
C GLY A 85 -23.11 -11.40 13.49
N LYS A 86 -23.36 -12.14 14.58
CA LYS A 86 -22.66 -13.36 15.00
C LYS A 86 -22.82 -14.59 14.08
N GLU A 87 -23.47 -14.49 12.91
CA GLU A 87 -23.95 -15.70 12.22
C GLU A 87 -23.13 -16.13 10.97
N ASP A 88 -22.32 -15.28 10.35
CA ASP A 88 -21.74 -15.63 9.02
C ASP A 88 -20.24 -16.02 9.02
N ARG A 89 -19.54 -15.98 10.17
CA ARG A 89 -18.11 -16.36 10.23
C ARG A 89 -17.86 -17.88 10.18
N GLU A 90 -18.84 -18.70 10.56
CA GLU A 90 -18.65 -20.16 10.59
C GLU A 90 -18.63 -20.78 9.19
N VAL A 91 -19.42 -20.24 8.26
CA VAL A 91 -19.57 -20.78 6.90
C VAL A 91 -18.26 -20.61 6.12
N PHE A 92 -17.69 -19.40 6.09
CA PHE A 92 -16.50 -19.11 5.29
C PHE A 92 -15.21 -19.78 5.81
N GLY A 93 -15.10 -19.98 7.13
CA GLY A 93 -13.97 -20.68 7.74
C GLY A 93 -13.97 -22.18 7.42
N SER A 94 -15.15 -22.77 7.23
CA SER A 94 -15.29 -24.19 6.93
C SER A 94 -14.86 -24.54 5.50
N ASP A 95 -15.19 -23.69 4.52
CA ASP A 95 -14.81 -23.89 3.13
C ASP A 95 -13.32 -23.63 2.88
N LEU A 96 -12.74 -22.62 3.53
CA LEU A 96 -11.31 -22.32 3.38
C LEU A 96 -10.43 -23.44 3.98
N LYS A 97 -10.88 -24.08 5.06
CA LYS A 97 -10.19 -25.25 5.63
C LYS A 97 -10.22 -26.44 4.67
N LYS A 98 -11.36 -26.73 4.07
CA LYS A 98 -11.50 -27.82 3.07
C LYS A 98 -10.59 -27.60 1.87
N VAL A 99 -10.61 -26.39 1.29
CA VAL A 99 -9.76 -26.04 0.14
C VAL A 99 -8.28 -26.16 0.49
N LYS A 100 -7.88 -25.76 1.71
CA LYS A 100 -6.48 -25.86 2.15
C LYS A 100 -6.04 -27.32 2.37
N GLU A 101 -6.91 -28.16 2.92
CA GLU A 101 -6.65 -29.60 3.10
C GLU A 101 -6.56 -30.34 1.76
N GLU A 102 -7.46 -30.06 0.81
CA GLU A 102 -7.43 -30.64 -0.54
C GLU A 102 -6.11 -30.29 -1.26
N ARG A 103 -5.72 -29.01 -1.23
CA ARG A 103 -4.45 -28.56 -1.83
C ARG A 103 -3.22 -29.22 -1.20
N ILE A 104 -3.22 -29.41 0.12
CA ILE A 104 -2.13 -30.09 0.83
C ILE A 104 -2.08 -31.57 0.44
N LYS A 105 -3.23 -32.23 0.29
CA LYS A 105 -3.32 -33.62 -0.14
C LYS A 105 -2.83 -33.81 -1.57
N GLU A 106 -3.28 -32.96 -2.51
CA GLU A 106 -2.80 -32.96 -3.90
C GLU A 106 -1.28 -32.75 -3.98
N LEU A 107 -0.74 -31.80 -3.20
CA LEU A 107 0.69 -31.55 -3.13
C LEU A 107 1.46 -32.76 -2.57
N SER A 108 0.91 -33.42 -1.54
CA SER A 108 1.53 -34.62 -0.96
C SER A 108 1.52 -35.82 -1.92
N GLU A 109 0.45 -36.03 -2.68
CA GLU A 109 0.37 -37.08 -3.71
C GLU A 109 1.33 -36.80 -4.87
N PHE A 110 1.49 -35.53 -5.26
CA PHE A 110 2.42 -35.13 -6.30
C PHE A 110 3.89 -35.26 -5.89
N LEU A 111 4.21 -34.99 -4.61
CA LEU A 111 5.58 -35.06 -4.08
C LEU A 111 6.02 -36.48 -3.70
N ASN A 112 5.08 -37.36 -3.38
CA ASN A 112 5.33 -38.79 -3.17
C ASN A 112 4.59 -39.63 -4.23
N PRO A 113 4.99 -39.57 -5.52
CA PRO A 113 4.59 -40.60 -6.45
C PRO A 113 5.17 -41.90 -5.88
N ALA A 114 4.31 -42.87 -5.57
CA ALA A 114 4.74 -44.14 -5.03
C ALA A 114 5.97 -44.63 -5.81
N SER A 115 7.10 -44.71 -5.12
CA SER A 115 8.21 -45.55 -5.52
C SER A 115 7.65 -46.97 -5.50
N GLU A 116 7.17 -47.42 -6.65
CA GLU A 116 7.13 -48.84 -7.01
C GLU A 116 8.55 -49.36 -7.17
#